data_AF-A0AAE4Q6S0-F1
#
_entry.id   AF-A0AAE4Q6S0-F1
#
_cell.length_a   1.000
_cell.length_b   1.000
_cell.length_c   1.000
_cell.angle_alpha   90.00
_cell.angle_beta   90.00
_cell.angle_gamma   90.00
#
_symmetry.space_group_name_H-M   'P 1'
#
loop_
_entity.id
_entity.type
_entity.pdbx_description
1 polymer ?
#
loop_
_entity_poly.entity_id
_entity_poly.type
_entity_poly.pdbx_seq_one_letter_code
_entity_poly.pdbx_strand_id
1 'polypeptide(L)'
;ESFTLSPVRFDRNLATAGKDNARQETKPSVIFIYPKYCKTVADRSWVDAVVADGDTEYIVDKVIPVYHPLTNKIFCFEVEVI
;
A
#
# COMPACT_ATOMS: atom_id res chain seq x y z
N GLU A 1 -9.66 13.44 6.91
CA GLU A 1 -10.85 13.27 6.06
C GLU A 1 -10.65 11.99 5.27
N SER A 2 -11.69 11.15 5.13
CA SER A 2 -11.59 9.90 4.35
C SER A 2 -11.85 10.18 2.87
N PHE A 3 -11.18 9.45 1.98
CA PHE A 3 -11.37 9.55 0.55
C PHE A 3 -11.15 8.19 -0.11
N THR A 4 -11.64 8.02 -1.34
CA THR A 4 -11.53 6.78 -2.10
C THR A 4 -10.34 6.81 -3.06
N LEU A 5 -9.52 5.77 -3.02
CA LEU A 5 -8.45 5.52 -3.99
C LEU A 5 -8.98 4.67 -5.15
N SER A 6 -9.14 5.27 -6.33
CA SER A 6 -9.52 4.54 -7.55
C SER A 6 -9.12 5.29 -8.83
N PRO A 7 -8.66 4.59 -9.88
CA PRO A 7 -8.27 3.19 -9.91
C PRO A 7 -6.86 2.99 -9.31
N VAL A 8 -6.67 1.94 -8.52
CA VAL A 8 -5.37 1.52 -7.97
C VAL A 8 -5.18 0.02 -8.17
N ARG A 9 -3.93 -0.44 -8.18
CA ARG A 9 -3.63 -1.88 -8.13
C ARG A 9 -3.29 -2.23 -6.69
N PHE A 10 -3.96 -3.24 -6.13
CA PHE A 10 -3.71 -3.69 -4.77
C PHE A 10 -3.21 -5.14 -4.79
N ASP A 11 -1.93 -5.34 -4.52
CA ASP A 11 -1.32 -6.65 -4.39
C ASP A 11 -1.46 -7.11 -2.92
N ARG A 12 -2.54 -7.84 -2.65
CA ARG A 12 -2.84 -8.42 -1.33
C ARG A 12 -2.03 -9.69 -1.12
N ASN A 13 -1.27 -9.76 -0.03
CA ASN A 13 -0.60 -11.01 0.36
C ASN A 13 -0.98 -11.44 1.78
N LEU A 14 -0.95 -12.75 1.98
CA LEU A 14 -1.05 -13.38 3.29
C LEU A 14 0.28 -14.06 3.56
N ALA A 15 0.97 -13.65 4.62
CA ALA A 15 2.17 -14.30 5.10
C ALA A 15 1.85 -15.04 6.40
N THR A 16 2.32 -16.28 6.48
CA THR A 16 2.26 -17.05 7.71
C THR A 16 3.68 -17.41 8.09
N ALA A 17 4.11 -17.00 9.28
CA ALA A 17 5.42 -17.28 9.82
C ALA A 17 5.30 -18.07 11.14
N GLY A 18 6.26 -18.95 11.42
CA GLY A 18 6.31 -19.74 12.66
C GLY A 18 5.91 -21.21 12.49
N LYS A 19 6.20 -22.01 13.52
CA LYS A 19 5.93 -23.46 13.59
C LYS A 19 5.17 -23.75 14.88
N ASP A 20 4.22 -24.67 14.82
CA ASP A 20 3.38 -25.11 15.95
C ASP A 20 2.64 -23.92 16.62
N ASN A 21 2.73 -23.80 17.95
CA ASN A 21 2.01 -22.79 18.74
C ASN A 21 2.53 -21.35 18.58
N ALA A 22 3.56 -21.13 17.76
CA ALA A 22 4.13 -19.80 17.47
C ALA A 22 3.75 -19.26 16.08
N ARG A 23 2.69 -19.81 15.45
CA ARG A 23 2.18 -19.33 14.16
C ARG A 23 1.68 -17.88 14.30
N GLN A 24 2.32 -16.98 13.58
CA GLN A 24 1.89 -15.59 13.40
C GLN A 24 1.42 -15.40 11.97
N GLU A 25 0.25 -14.80 11.80
CA GLU A 25 -0.28 -14.40 10.51
C GLU A 25 -0.06 -12.90 10.34
N THR A 26 0.57 -12.51 9.24
CA THR A 26 0.75 -11.11 8.85
C THR A 26 0.17 -10.93 7.45
N LYS A 27 -0.34 -9.74 7.14
CA LYS A 27 -0.96 -9.46 5.83
C LYS A 27 -0.22 -8.36 5.07
N PRO A 28 1.13 -8.45 4.92
CA PRO A 28 1.90 -7.42 4.25
C PRO A 28 1.44 -7.31 2.80
N SER A 29 0.86 -6.18 2.44
CA SER A 29 0.25 -5.94 1.14
C SER A 29 0.74 -4.61 0.58
N VAL A 30 0.67 -4.41 -0.74
CA VAL A 30 1.19 -3.20 -1.38
C VAL A 30 0.16 -2.62 -2.33
N ILE A 31 -0.17 -1.34 -2.14
CA ILE A 31 -1.05 -0.58 -3.03
C ILE A 31 -0.17 0.25 -3.98
N PHE A 32 -0.36 0.07 -5.27
CA PHE A 32 0.29 0.84 -6.31
C PHE A 32 -0.64 1.94 -6.82
N ILE A 33 -0.26 3.18 -6.56
CA ILE A 33 -0.97 4.37 -7.03
C ILE A 33 -0.21 4.94 -8.21
N TYR A 34 -0.80 4.86 -9.40
CA TYR A 34 -0.23 5.42 -10.62
C TYR A 34 -0.80 6.83 -10.86
N PRO A 35 0.00 7.91 -10.78
CA PRO A 35 -0.47 9.28 -10.98
C PRO A 35 -1.14 9.52 -12.34
N LYS A 36 -0.80 8.69 -13.33
CA LYS A 36 -1.42 8.70 -14.67
C LYS A 36 -2.91 8.34 -14.63
N TYR A 37 -3.35 7.52 -13.68
CA TYR A 37 -4.72 7.01 -13.59
C TYR A 37 -5.46 7.49 -12.34
N CYS A 38 -4.77 7.62 -11.21
CA CYS A 38 -5.30 8.16 -9.96
C CYS A 38 -4.63 9.50 -9.67
N LYS A 39 -5.41 10.58 -9.54
CA LYS A 39 -4.87 11.94 -9.30
C LYS A 39 -4.32 12.15 -7.89
N THR A 40 -4.51 11.18 -7.01
CA THR A 40 -4.04 11.27 -5.62
C THR A 40 -2.54 11.05 -5.56
N VAL A 41 -1.86 11.92 -4.82
CA VAL A 41 -0.43 11.83 -4.55
C VAL A 41 -0.28 11.29 -3.13
N ALA A 42 0.33 10.11 -3.00
CA ALA A 42 0.66 9.56 -1.70
C ALA A 42 1.98 10.15 -1.19
N ASP A 43 2.04 10.41 0.10
CA ASP A 43 3.25 10.89 0.76
C ASP A 43 3.38 10.26 2.16
N ARG A 44 4.46 10.61 2.87
CA ARG A 44 4.76 10.05 4.19
C ARG A 44 3.76 10.44 5.29
N SER A 45 2.89 11.43 5.06
CA SER A 45 1.87 11.80 6.05
C SER A 45 0.78 10.73 6.21
N TRP A 46 0.73 9.76 5.30
CA TRP A 46 -0.22 8.65 5.36
C TRP A 46 0.26 7.49 6.23
N VAL A 47 1.50 7.50 6.72
CA VAL A 47 1.96 6.48 7.68
C VAL A 47 1.03 6.50 8.90
N ASP A 48 0.67 5.31 9.40
CA ASP A 48 -0.34 5.08 10.43
C ASP A 48 -1.80 5.36 10.01
N ALA A 49 -2.05 5.74 8.75
CA ALA A 49 -3.42 5.85 8.25
C ALA A 49 -4.06 4.47 8.07
N VAL A 50 -5.39 4.42 8.24
CA VAL A 50 -6.19 3.21 8.04
C VAL A 50 -6.66 3.13 6.59
N VAL A 51 -6.41 1.99 5.94
CA VAL A 51 -6.95 1.66 4.62
C VAL A 51 -8.04 0.60 4.78
N ALA A 52 -9.27 0.95 4.43
CA ALA A 52 -10.38 0.02 4.38
C ALA A 52 -10.54 -0.56 2.97
N ASP A 53 -10.53 -1.89 2.86
CA ASP A 53 -10.74 -2.64 1.63
C ASP A 53 -11.78 -3.75 1.86
N GLY A 54 -13.04 -3.43 1.55
CA GLY A 54 -14.17 -4.29 1.91
C GLY A 54 -14.27 -4.46 3.44
N ASP A 55 -14.17 -5.70 3.90
CA ASP A 55 -14.25 -6.05 5.33
C ASP A 55 -12.87 -6.11 6.02
N THR A 56 -11.79 -5.80 5.30
CA THR A 56 -10.42 -5.82 5.87
C THR A 56 -9.88 -4.40 6.01
N GLU A 57 -9.39 -4.09 7.21
CA GLU A 57 -8.64 -2.88 7.48
C GLU A 57 -7.14 -3.20 7.51
N TYR A 58 -6.35 -2.29 6.94
CA TYR A 58 -4.89 -2.33 6.97
C TYR A 58 -4.36 -1.02 7.53
N ILE A 59 -3.14 -1.06 8.09
CA ILE A 59 -2.43 0.15 8.51
C ILE A 59 -1.32 0.43 7.51
N VAL A 60 -1.20 1.68 7.06
CA VAL A 60 -0.08 2.10 6.21
C VAL A 60 1.22 2.08 7.02
N ASP A 61 2.14 1.22 6.61
CA ASP A 61 3.49 1.12 7.17
C ASP A 61 4.43 2.11 6.47
N LYS A 62 4.33 2.22 5.15
CA LYS A 62 5.28 3.02 4.36
C LYS A 62 4.73 3.52 3.04
N VAL A 63 5.25 4.66 2.59
CA VAL A 63 5.02 5.21 1.25
C VAL A 63 6.36 5.41 0.54
N ILE A 64 6.52 4.76 -0.61
CA ILE A 64 7.74 4.77 -1.43
C ILE A 64 7.41 5.33 -2.82
N PRO A 65 7.97 6.49 -3.21
CA PRO A 65 7.86 6.96 -4.58
C PRO A 65 8.79 6.15 -5.50
N VAL A 66 8.22 5.56 -6.54
CA VAL A 66 8.95 4.85 -7.59
C VAL A 66 9.12 5.77 -8.79
N TYR A 67 10.36 5.96 -9.24
CA TYR A 67 10.70 6.86 -10.34
C TYR A 67 10.94 6.07 -11.63
N HIS A 68 10.51 6.64 -12.75
CA HIS A 68 10.79 6.08 -14.06
C HIS A 68 12.30 6.20 -14.36
N PRO A 69 12.98 5.10 -14.75
CA PRO A 69 14.44 5.03 -14.79
C PRO A 69 15.09 6.02 -15.76
N LEU A 70 14.39 6.37 -16.86
CA LEU A 70 14.94 7.25 -17.90
C LEU A 70 14.58 8.73 -17.75
N THR A 71 13.46 9.04 -17.09
CA THR A 71 12.93 10.42 -17.04
C THR A 71 13.00 11.01 -15.64
N ASN A 72 13.32 10.20 -14.63
CA ASN A 72 13.34 10.54 -13.22
C ASN A 72 12.02 11.19 -12.71
N LYS A 73 10.92 10.95 -13.43
CA LYS A 73 9.57 11.37 -13.02
C LYS A 73 8.93 10.27 -12.20
N ILE A 74 8.03 10.64 -11.30
CA ILE A 74 7.25 9.67 -10.52
C ILE A 74 6.46 8.78 -11.49
N PHE A 75 6.72 7.48 -11.41
CA PHE A 75 6.02 6.45 -12.15
C PHE A 75 4.80 5.95 -11.38
N CYS A 76 5.00 5.59 -10.10
CA CYS A 76 3.95 5.24 -9.16
C CYS A 76 4.39 5.48 -7.71
N PHE A 77 3.44 5.38 -6.79
CA PHE A 77 3.71 5.26 -5.36
C PHE A 77 3.38 3.84 -4.93
N GLU A 78 4.30 3.23 -4.20
CA GLU A 78 4.07 1.98 -3.47
C GLU A 78 3.69 2.35 -2.03
N VAL A 79 2.49 1.96 -1.61
CA VAL A 79 2.01 2.13 -0.25
C VAL A 79 1.98 0.74 0.38
N GLU A 80 2.96 0.47 1.24
CA GLU A 80 3.05 -0.78 2.00
C GLU A 80 2.09 -0.71 3.18
N VAL A 81 1.27 -1.75 3.34
CA VAL A 81 0.26 -1.86 4.38
C VAL A 81 0.34 -3.24 5.07
N ILE A 82 -0.02 -3.31 6.35
CA ILE A 82 0.02 -4.54 7.16
C ILE A 82 -1.31 -4.85 7.85
#